data_AF-A0A314YJH5-F1
#
_entry.id   AF-A0A314YJH5-F1
#
_cell.length_a   1.000
_cell.length_b   1.000
_cell.length_c   1.000
_cell.angle_alpha   90.00
_cell.angle_beta   90.00
_cell.angle_gamma   90.00
#
_symmetry.space_group_name_H-M   'P 1'
#
loop_
_entity.id
_entity.type
_entity.pdbx_description
1 polymer ?
#
loop_
_entity_poly.entity_id
_entity_poly.type
_entity_poly.pdbx_seq_one_letter_code
_entity_poly.pdbx_strand_id
1 'polypeptide(L)'
;MDRLTAIVSGIAGNIVEYTIEPVGGQMSYLVHHKSNLQNLESQVDNLGAARERVQHTVIEVKRKGKTVDIDVEKWLTRVDQITGEANKFLKDESQAKTQCLHGLCPTLIRRYQLSKKSRKLVQVVLQLHANTEFPRFSYNAPHKRCGAYPQKRIKDFNCEENRGGTKKS
;
A
#
# COMPACT_ATOMS: atom_id res chain seq x y z
N MET A 1 -19.95 -15.58 -27.20
CA MET A 1 -19.62 -14.35 -26.47
C MET A 1 -19.09 -14.75 -25.12
N ASP A 2 -17.77 -14.75 -24.97
CA ASP A 2 -17.11 -15.21 -23.76
C ASP A 2 -17.38 -14.25 -22.62
N ARG A 3 -17.97 -14.76 -21.53
CA ARG A 3 -18.10 -14.05 -20.27
C ARG A 3 -16.73 -14.01 -19.61
N LEU A 4 -15.90 -13.04 -19.99
CA LEU A 4 -14.74 -12.64 -19.20
C LEU A 4 -15.27 -11.98 -17.93
N THR A 5 -15.54 -12.80 -16.92
CA THR A 5 -15.73 -12.38 -15.54
C THR A 5 -14.52 -11.56 -15.14
N ALA A 6 -14.70 -10.24 -15.13
CA ALA A 6 -13.81 -9.33 -14.44
C ALA A 6 -13.78 -9.82 -12.98
N ILE A 7 -12.66 -10.41 -12.58
CA ILE A 7 -12.38 -10.68 -11.17
C ILE A 7 -12.12 -9.30 -10.56
N VAL A 8 -13.20 -8.59 -10.26
CA VAL A 8 -13.21 -7.50 -9.28
C VAL A 8 -13.25 -8.23 -7.94
N SER A 9 -12.12 -8.83 -7.55
CA SER A 9 -11.95 -9.21 -6.16
C SER A 9 -11.66 -7.92 -5.42
N GLY A 10 -12.73 -7.31 -4.92
CA GLY A 10 -12.68 -6.20 -4.00
C GLY A 10 -11.75 -6.59 -2.86
N ILE A 11 -10.66 -5.85 -2.71
CA ILE A 11 -9.88 -5.87 -1.47
C ILE A 11 -10.76 -5.15 -0.47
N ALA A 12 -11.74 -5.86 0.10
CA ALA A 12 -12.51 -5.39 1.24
C ALA A 12 -11.54 -5.33 2.42
N GLY A 13 -10.78 -4.24 2.51
CA GLY A 13 -9.98 -3.93 3.68
C GLY A 13 -10.97 -3.57 4.78
N ASN A 14 -10.92 -4.30 5.89
CA ASN A 14 -11.63 -3.91 7.11
C ASN A 14 -11.09 -2.53 7.53
N ILE A 15 -11.76 -1.46 7.12
CA ILE A 15 -11.57 -0.14 7.70
C ILE A 15 -12.14 -0.25 9.09
N VAL A 16 -11.28 -0.26 10.10
CA VAL A 16 -11.76 -0.06 11.45
C VAL A 16 -12.17 1.40 11.55
N GLU A 17 -13.48 1.67 11.55
CA GLU A 17 -14.04 2.99 11.85
C GLU A 17 -13.63 3.35 13.28
N TYR A 18 -12.62 4.22 13.41
CA TYR A 18 -12.28 4.86 14.67
C TYR A 18 -12.46 6.36 14.53
N THR A 19 -13.51 6.85 15.18
CA THR A 19 -13.85 8.27 15.29
C THR A 19 -12.67 9.04 15.85
N ILE A 20 -12.17 10.02 15.10
CA ILE A 20 -11.29 11.06 15.66
C ILE A 20 -12.20 11.96 16.50
N GLU A 21 -12.58 11.52 17.70
CA GLU A 21 -13.39 12.33 18.60
C GLU A 21 -12.62 13.63 18.93
N PRO A 22 -13.21 14.81 18.68
CA PRO A 22 -12.59 16.07 19.06
C PRO A 22 -13.00 16.39 20.50
N VAL A 23 -12.56 15.60 21.47
CA VAL A 23 -12.81 15.92 22.88
C VAL A 23 -11.74 16.91 23.35
N GLY A 24 -12.11 18.20 23.36
CA GLY A 24 -11.40 19.29 24.05
C GLY A 24 -10.47 20.13 23.16
N GLY A 25 -10.38 21.43 23.46
CA GLY A 25 -9.56 22.44 22.73
C GLY A 25 -8.05 22.16 22.71
N GLN A 26 -7.19 23.16 22.51
CA GLN A 26 -5.73 22.98 22.32
C GLN A 26 -5.01 22.15 23.42
N MET A 27 -5.64 21.97 24.59
CA MET A 27 -5.18 21.12 25.69
C MET A 27 -5.45 19.61 25.52
N SER A 28 -6.38 19.19 24.66
CA SER A 28 -6.63 17.77 24.36
C SER A 28 -5.40 17.08 23.76
N TYR A 29 -4.58 17.82 23.02
CA TYR A 29 -3.31 17.34 22.46
C TYR A 29 -2.32 16.90 23.54
N LEU A 30 -2.37 17.51 24.73
CA LEU A 30 -1.50 17.16 25.86
C LEU A 30 -2.05 15.98 26.65
N VAL A 31 -3.36 15.94 26.90
CA VAL A 31 -4.03 14.90 27.69
C VAL A 31 -4.11 13.56 26.94
N HIS A 32 -4.28 13.60 25.61
CA HIS A 32 -4.44 12.42 24.75
C HIS A 32 -3.17 12.04 23.96
N HIS A 33 -1.99 12.50 24.39
CA HIS A 33 -0.74 12.21 23.68
C HIS A 33 -0.51 10.70 23.50
N LYS A 34 -0.68 9.92 24.57
CA LYS A 34 -0.52 8.45 24.55
C LYS A 34 -1.52 7.78 23.60
N SER A 35 -2.80 8.13 23.66
CA SER A 35 -3.82 7.53 22.80
C SER A 35 -3.63 7.91 21.33
N ASN A 36 -3.14 9.12 21.03
CA ASN A 36 -2.79 9.53 19.67
C ASN A 36 -1.65 8.70 19.08
N LEU A 37 -0.64 8.33 19.88
CA LEU A 37 0.45 7.46 19.46
C LEU A 37 -0.02 6.02 19.23
N GLN A 38 -0.79 5.47 20.16
CA GLN A 38 -1.38 4.13 20.02
C GLN A 38 -2.28 4.02 18.80
N ASN A 39 -3.07 5.07 18.52
CA ASN A 39 -3.87 5.13 17.30
C ASN A 39 -2.99 5.15 16.05
N LEU A 40 -1.91 5.93 16.04
CA LEU A 40 -0.97 5.93 14.91
C LEU A 40 -0.36 4.54 14.67
N GLU A 41 0.12 3.89 15.72
CA GLU A 41 0.69 2.53 15.66
C GLU A 41 -0.30 1.54 15.05
N SER A 42 -1.53 1.48 15.57
CA SER A 42 -2.58 0.60 15.03
C SER A 42 -2.92 0.89 13.57
N GLN A 43 -2.97 2.16 13.16
CA GLN A 43 -3.27 2.55 11.78
C GLN A 43 -2.13 2.16 10.83
N VAL A 44 -0.87 2.30 11.27
CA VAL A 44 0.30 1.86 10.49
C VAL A 44 0.29 0.34 10.30
N ASP A 45 -0.05 -0.44 11.33
CA ASP A 45 -0.17 -1.89 11.24
C ASP A 45 -1.26 -2.31 10.23
N ASN A 46 -2.43 -1.67 10.28
CA ASN A 46 -3.51 -1.90 9.33
C ASN A 46 -3.10 -1.59 7.89
N LEU A 47 -2.36 -0.48 7.69
CA LEU A 47 -1.82 -0.11 6.38
C LEU A 47 -0.79 -1.13 5.89
N GLY A 48 0.04 -1.67 6.78
CA GLY A 48 0.96 -2.77 6.50
C GLY A 48 0.23 -4.01 5.99
N ALA A 49 -0.84 -4.43 6.66
CA ALA A 49 -1.66 -5.55 6.21
C ALA A 49 -2.31 -5.28 4.84
N ALA A 50 -2.79 -4.06 4.59
CA ALA A 50 -3.31 -3.67 3.28
C ALA A 50 -2.24 -3.74 2.18
N ARG A 51 -1.02 -3.29 2.49
CA ARG A 51 0.12 -3.35 1.59
C ARG A 51 0.46 -4.78 1.20
N GLU A 52 0.49 -5.71 2.16
CA GLU A 52 0.77 -7.12 1.90
C GLU A 52 -0.26 -7.74 0.95
N ARG A 53 -1.55 -7.43 1.14
CA ARG A 53 -2.61 -7.89 0.23
C ARG A 53 -2.40 -7.39 -1.21
N VAL A 54 -2.14 -6.09 -1.37
CA VAL A 54 -1.86 -5.49 -2.68
C VAL A 54 -0.61 -6.09 -3.32
N GLN A 55 0.44 -6.33 -2.53
CA GLN A 55 1.68 -6.94 -3.01
C GLN A 55 1.46 -8.38 -3.49
N HIS A 56 0.61 -9.15 -2.81
CA HIS A 56 0.22 -10.49 -3.26
C HIS A 56 -0.46 -10.44 -4.64
N THR A 57 -1.41 -9.51 -4.84
CA THR A 57 -2.05 -9.28 -6.15
C THR A 57 -1.03 -8.88 -7.22
N VAL A 58 -0.05 -8.04 -6.88
CA VAL A 58 1.05 -7.67 -7.79
C VAL A 58 1.85 -8.89 -8.25
N ILE A 59 2.17 -9.81 -7.33
CA ILE A 59 2.88 -11.06 -7.65
C ILE A 59 2.03 -11.91 -8.61
N GLU A 60 0.72 -12.05 -8.36
CA GLU A 60 -0.18 -12.79 -9.24
C GLU A 60 -0.28 -12.18 -10.64
N VAL A 61 -0.38 -10.85 -10.74
CA VAL A 61 -0.41 -10.11 -12.02
C VAL A 61 0.85 -10.41 -12.83
N LYS A 62 2.02 -10.32 -12.19
CA LYS A 62 3.31 -10.62 -12.83
C LYS A 62 3.40 -12.08 -13.26
N ARG A 63 2.93 -13.02 -12.43
CA ARG A 63 2.88 -14.46 -12.77
C ARG A 63 2.02 -14.75 -14.00
N LYS A 64 0.97 -13.94 -14.22
CA LYS A 64 0.09 -14.02 -15.41
C LYS A 64 0.68 -13.31 -16.64
N GLY A 65 1.92 -12.82 -16.58
CA GLY A 65 2.58 -12.11 -17.69
C GLY A 65 1.98 -10.73 -17.98
N LYS A 66 1.20 -10.17 -17.04
CA LYS A 66 0.59 -8.85 -17.16
C LYS A 66 1.46 -7.79 -16.49
N THR A 67 1.29 -6.55 -16.91
CA THR A 67 1.95 -5.40 -16.29
C THR A 67 1.06 -4.82 -15.20
N VAL A 68 1.65 -4.47 -14.07
CA VAL A 68 0.99 -3.81 -12.95
C VAL A 68 0.66 -2.37 -13.35
N ASP A 69 -0.49 -1.87 -12.93
CA ASP A 69 -0.86 -0.49 -13.19
C ASP A 69 0.04 0.49 -12.40
N ILE A 70 0.38 1.62 -13.02
CA ILE A 70 1.27 2.62 -12.44
C ILE A 70 0.72 3.20 -11.13
N ASP A 71 -0.60 3.28 -10.99
CA ASP A 71 -1.23 3.82 -9.77
C ASP A 71 -1.09 2.86 -8.59
N VAL A 72 -1.04 1.54 -8.84
CA VAL A 72 -0.73 0.53 -7.82
C VAL A 72 0.72 0.65 -7.36
N GLU A 73 1.67 0.84 -8.29
CA GLU A 73 3.09 1.03 -7.96
C GLU A 73 3.34 2.32 -7.16
N LYS A 74 2.70 3.43 -7.55
CA LYS A 74 2.74 4.69 -6.82
C LYS A 74 2.17 4.55 -5.41
N TRP A 75 1.05 3.83 -5.27
CA TRP A 75 0.43 3.59 -3.98
C TRP A 75 1.38 2.80 -3.06
N LEU A 76 1.96 1.70 -3.54
CA LEU A 76 2.94 0.91 -2.78
C LEU A 76 4.13 1.75 -2.32
N THR A 77 4.69 2.56 -3.23
CA THR A 77 5.80 3.47 -2.92
C THR A 77 5.43 4.47 -1.83
N ARG A 78 4.23 5.04 -1.91
CA ARG A 78 3.76 6.03 -0.94
C ARG A 78 3.46 5.40 0.43
N VAL A 79 2.94 4.17 0.45
CA VAL A 79 2.78 3.40 1.69
C VAL A 79 4.12 3.15 2.35
N ASP A 80 5.13 2.71 1.60
CA ASP A 80 6.48 2.49 2.15
C ASP A 80 7.08 3.75 2.78
N GLN A 81 6.93 4.89 2.11
CA GLN A 81 7.38 6.17 2.62
C GLN A 81 6.69 6.55 3.93
N ILE A 82 5.36 6.46 3.98
CA ILE A 82 4.57 6.88 5.15
C ILE A 82 4.78 5.93 6.33
N THR A 83 4.82 4.62 6.09
CA THR A 83 5.15 3.63 7.12
C THR A 83 6.55 3.87 7.67
N GLY A 84 7.53 4.16 6.81
CA GLY A 84 8.88 4.52 7.24
C GLY A 84 8.92 5.78 8.12
N GLU A 85 8.21 6.84 7.72
CA GLU A 85 8.11 8.08 8.51
C GLU A 85 7.45 7.84 9.86
N ALA A 86 6.35 7.09 9.88
CA ALA A 86 5.60 6.81 11.10
C ALA A 86 6.41 5.93 12.07
N ASN A 87 7.08 4.89 11.59
CA ASN A 87 7.93 4.03 12.41
C ASN A 87 9.11 4.79 13.02
N LYS A 88 9.76 5.66 12.23
CA LYS A 88 10.82 6.53 12.76
C LYS A 88 10.27 7.43 13.87
N PHE A 89 9.12 8.05 13.64
CA PHE A 89 8.48 8.92 14.62
C PHE A 89 8.10 8.18 15.92
N LEU A 90 7.53 6.98 15.83
CA LEU A 90 7.20 6.14 16.99
C LEU A 90 8.45 5.72 17.78
N LYS A 91 9.54 5.40 17.08
CA LYS A 91 10.84 5.09 17.71
C LYS A 91 11.45 6.28 18.44
N ASP A 92 11.42 7.47 17.82
CA ASP A 92 11.92 8.69 18.45
C ASP A 92 11.11 9.03 19.73
N GLU A 93 9.82 8.73 19.74
CA GLU A 93 8.96 8.91 20.93
C GLU A 93 9.28 7.90 22.03
N SER A 94 9.42 6.61 21.72
CA SER A 94 9.75 5.60 22.72
C SER A 94 11.10 5.88 23.41
N GLN A 95 12.06 6.41 22.67
CA GLN A 95 13.32 6.90 23.22
C GLN A 95 13.11 8.12 24.14
N ALA A 96 12.30 9.09 23.74
CA ALA A 96 11.97 10.26 24.56
C ALA A 96 11.23 9.89 25.86
N LYS A 97 10.33 8.90 25.80
CA LYS A 97 9.66 8.33 26.97
C LYS A 97 10.67 7.69 27.93
N THR A 98 11.63 6.95 27.40
CA THR A 98 12.72 6.36 28.19
C THR A 98 13.56 7.44 28.86
N GLN A 99 13.90 8.53 28.17
CA GLN A 99 14.61 9.68 28.75
C GLN A 99 13.80 10.35 29.88
N CYS A 100 12.48 10.48 29.72
CA CYS A 100 11.62 11.03 30.76
C CYS A 100 11.62 10.18 32.06
N LEU A 101 11.66 8.85 31.95
CA LEU A 101 11.81 7.96 33.11
C LEU A 101 13.14 8.16 33.85
N HIS A 102 14.17 8.67 33.17
CA HIS A 102 15.46 9.06 33.75
C HIS A 102 15.50 10.54 34.20
N GLY A 103 14.34 11.22 34.30
CA GLY A 103 14.22 12.62 34.73
C GLY A 103 14.35 13.66 33.62
N LEU A 104 14.59 13.27 32.36
CA LEU A 104 14.77 14.17 31.21
C LEU A 104 13.48 14.26 30.36
N CYS A 105 12.40 14.73 30.96
CA CYS A 105 11.09 14.72 30.31
C CYS A 105 10.95 15.80 29.21
N PRO A 106 10.32 15.48 28.06
CA PRO A 106 9.96 16.46 27.04
C PRO A 106 9.08 17.59 27.57
N THR A 107 9.37 18.83 27.15
CA THR A 107 8.56 20.03 27.45
C THR A 107 7.13 19.91 26.88
N LEU A 108 6.18 20.67 27.46
CA LEU A 108 4.79 20.70 26.98
C LEU A 108 4.67 21.11 25.50
N ILE A 109 5.49 22.07 25.06
CA ILE A 109 5.56 22.49 23.65
C ILE A 109 5.96 21.30 22.77
N ARG A 110 6.96 20.51 23.18
CA ARG A 110 7.38 19.31 22.45
C ARG A 110 6.25 18.29 22.38
N ARG A 111 5.56 18.01 23.50
CA ARG A 111 4.40 17.09 23.52
C ARG A 111 3.28 17.54 22.57
N TYR A 112 2.98 18.83 22.52
CA TYR A 112 2.00 19.40 21.59
C TYR A 112 2.40 19.17 20.12
N GLN A 113 3.65 19.46 19.74
CA GLN A 113 4.14 19.24 18.39
C GLN A 113 4.08 17.77 17.98
N LEU A 114 4.41 16.86 18.90
CA LEU A 114 4.32 15.42 18.67
C LEU A 114 2.87 15.00 18.41
N SER A 115 1.91 15.39 19.26
CA SER A 115 0.50 15.06 19.07
C SER A 115 -0.07 15.61 17.75
N LYS A 116 0.36 16.81 17.33
CA LYS A 116 -0.01 17.37 16.02
C LYS A 116 0.56 16.53 14.86
N LYS A 117 1.81 16.07 14.97
CA LYS A 117 2.43 15.20 13.96
C LYS A 117 1.73 13.84 13.89
N SER A 118 1.41 13.21 15.02
CA SER A 118 0.69 11.92 15.05
C SER A 118 -0.64 11.98 14.31
N ARG A 119 -1.46 13.00 14.61
CA ARG A 119 -2.76 13.19 13.94
C ARG A 119 -2.63 13.39 12.43
N LYS A 120 -1.64 14.14 11.97
CA LYS A 120 -1.35 14.31 10.54
C LYS A 120 -1.00 12.98 9.87
N LEU A 121 -0.14 12.18 10.50
CA LEU A 121 0.24 10.86 9.98
C LEU A 121 -0.97 9.92 9.91
N VAL A 122 -1.80 9.88 10.96
CA VAL A 122 -3.06 9.11 10.96
C VAL A 122 -3.95 9.52 9.78
N GLN A 123 -4.14 10.81 9.53
CA GLN A 123 -4.95 11.28 8.41
C GLN A 123 -4.41 10.79 7.07
N VAL A 124 -3.09 10.85 6.85
CA VAL A 124 -2.47 10.36 5.62
C VAL A 124 -2.61 8.84 5.48
N VAL A 125 -2.44 8.09 6.58
CA VAL A 125 -2.62 6.64 6.61
C VAL A 125 -4.04 6.25 6.24
N LEU A 126 -5.04 6.91 6.82
CA LEU A 126 -6.46 6.66 6.50
C LEU A 126 -6.78 6.96 5.02
N GLN A 127 -6.21 8.04 4.47
CA GLN A 127 -6.36 8.35 3.04
C GLN A 127 -5.75 7.26 2.15
N LEU A 128 -4.57 6.75 2.50
CA LEU A 128 -3.94 5.66 1.75
C LEU A 128 -4.75 4.37 1.84
N HIS A 129 -5.34 4.09 3.00
CA HIS A 129 -6.20 2.92 3.16
C HIS A 129 -7.49 3.03 2.34
N ALA A 130 -8.11 4.21 2.28
CA ALA A 130 -9.28 4.45 1.42
C ALA A 130 -8.94 4.29 -0.09
N ASN A 131 -7.71 4.62 -0.49
CA ASN A 131 -7.25 4.51 -1.86
C ASN A 131 -6.78 3.09 -2.26
N THR A 132 -7.21 2.05 -1.53
CA THR A 132 -6.90 0.64 -1.85
C THR A 132 -7.80 0.05 -2.95
N GLU A 133 -8.87 0.76 -3.31
CA GLU A 133 -9.73 0.42 -4.44
C GLU A 133 -9.18 1.01 -5.73
N PHE A 134 -8.38 0.20 -6.44
CA PHE A 134 -7.81 0.62 -7.70
C PHE A 134 -8.82 0.41 -8.85
N PRO A 135 -9.10 1.44 -9.67
CA PRO A 135 -9.95 1.30 -10.85
C PRO A 135 -9.43 0.23 -11.82
N ARG A 136 -8.11 0.06 -11.85
CA ARG A 136 -7.41 -0.94 -12.64
C ARG A 136 -6.16 -1.40 -11.92
N PHE A 137 -6.00 -2.72 -11.81
CA PHE A 137 -4.82 -3.33 -11.19
C PHE A 137 -3.72 -3.69 -12.18
N SER A 138 -4.10 -3.99 -13.43
CA SER A 138 -3.16 -4.48 -14.43
C SER A 138 -3.63 -4.25 -15.86
N TYR A 139 -2.69 -4.33 -16.79
CA TYR A 139 -2.93 -4.28 -18.22
C TYR A 139 -2.10 -5.34 -18.95
N ASN A 140 -2.54 -5.69 -20.16
CA ASN A 140 -1.74 -6.54 -21.03
C ASN A 140 -0.52 -5.74 -21.47
N ALA A 141 0.68 -6.27 -21.25
CA ALA A 141 1.89 -5.65 -21.76
C ALA A 141 1.70 -5.40 -23.27
N PRO A 142 2.09 -4.22 -23.80
CA PRO A 142 2.12 -4.02 -25.23
C PRO A 142 2.85 -5.20 -25.84
N HIS A 143 2.22 -5.87 -26.81
CA HIS A 143 2.87 -6.96 -27.52
C HIS A 143 4.19 -6.37 -28.01
N LYS A 144 5.33 -6.86 -27.49
CA LYS A 144 6.61 -6.56 -28.11
C LYS A 144 6.39 -7.00 -29.55
N ARG A 145 6.27 -6.06 -30.48
CA ARG A 145 6.46 -6.41 -31.88
C ARG A 145 7.86 -7.00 -31.85
N CYS A 146 7.97 -8.30 -32.08
CA CYS A 146 9.23 -8.87 -32.53
C CYS A 146 9.74 -7.87 -33.55
N GLY A 147 10.90 -7.26 -33.27
CA GLY A 147 11.45 -6.24 -34.14
C GLY A 147 11.35 -6.80 -35.56
N ALA A 148 10.75 -6.04 -36.46
CA ALA A 148 10.68 -6.44 -37.85
C ALA A 148 12.11 -6.74 -38.28
N TYR A 149 12.48 -8.02 -38.29
CA TYR A 149 13.75 -8.44 -38.82
C TYR A 149 13.70 -7.95 -40.26
N PRO A 150 14.67 -7.14 -40.72
CA PRO A 150 14.68 -6.74 -42.12
C PRO A 150 14.61 -8.03 -42.93
N GLN A 151 13.55 -8.14 -43.74
CA GLN A 151 13.20 -9.32 -44.52
C GLN A 151 14.31 -9.62 -45.52
N LYS A 152 15.39 -10.26 -45.06
CA LYS A 152 16.43 -10.83 -45.89
C LYS A 152 16.28 -12.33 -45.84
N ARG A 153 15.58 -12.82 -46.88
CA ARG A 153 15.58 -14.18 -47.42
C ARG A 153 15.47 -15.33 -46.41
N ILE A 154 14.27 -15.91 -46.40
CA ILE A 154 13.91 -17.22 -45.88
C ILE A 154 14.99 -18.26 -46.20
N LYS A 155 15.56 -18.88 -45.16
CA LYS A 155 15.75 -20.35 -45.07
C LYS A 155 15.60 -20.77 -43.60
N ASP A 156 14.53 -21.53 -43.39
CA ASP A 156 14.38 -22.64 -42.43
C ASP A 156 14.58 -22.34 -40.94
N PHE A 157 13.47 -22.08 -40.25
CA PHE A 157 13.25 -22.58 -38.89
C PHE A 157 11.76 -22.91 -38.74
N ASN A 158 11.40 -24.19 -38.85
CA ASN A 158 10.11 -24.68 -38.39
C ASN A 158 10.07 -24.51 -36.86
N CYS A 159 9.28 -23.56 -36.37
CA CYS A 159 8.76 -23.65 -35.01
C CYS A 159 7.51 -24.53 -35.10
N GLU A 160 7.67 -25.80 -34.74
CA GLU A 160 6.60 -26.79 -34.68
C GLU A 160 5.41 -26.23 -33.87
N GLU A 161 4.29 -26.04 -34.57
CA GLU A 161 2.99 -25.70 -34.00
C GLU A 161 2.43 -26.92 -33.28
N ASN A 162 2.48 -26.96 -31.95
CA ASN A 162 1.64 -27.89 -31.20
C ASN A 162 0.25 -27.27 -30.99
N ARG A 163 -0.60 -27.43 -32.01
CA ARG A 163 -2.07 -27.37 -31.89
C ARG A 163 -2.70 -28.66 -32.39
N GLY A 164 -3.49 -29.28 -31.52
CA GLY A 164 -4.46 -30.32 -31.84
C GLY A 164 -4.70 -31.14 -30.58
N GLY A 165 -5.82 -31.05 -29.86
CA GLY A 165 -7.19 -30.94 -30.36
C GLY A 165 -7.87 -32.31 -30.19
N THR A 166 -8.68 -32.43 -29.13
CA THR A 166 -9.63 -33.49 -28.78
C THR A 166 -10.33 -34.21 -29.96
N LYS A 167 -10.61 -35.52 -29.83
CA LYS A 167 -11.95 -36.12 -30.09
C LYS A 167 -12.21 -37.40 -29.29
N LYS A 168 -13.49 -37.53 -28.91
CA LYS A 168 -14.22 -38.64 -28.29
C LYS A 168 -14.12 -39.95 -29.10
N SER A 169 -14.16 -41.09 -28.40
CA SER A 169 -15.20 -42.12 -28.54
C SER A 169 -15.39 -42.83 -27.20
#